data_AF-A0A7C5DAH9-F1
#
_entry.id   AF-A0A7C5DAH9-F1
#
_cell.length_a   1.000
_cell.length_b   1.000
_cell.length_c   1.000
_cell.angle_alpha   90.00
_cell.angle_beta   90.00
_cell.angle_gamma   90.00
#
_symmetry.space_group_name_H-M   'P 1'
#
loop_
_entity.id
_entity.type
_entity.pdbx_description
1 polymer ?
#
loop_
_entity_poly.entity_id
_entity_poly.type
_entity_poly.pdbx_seq_one_letter_code
_entity_poly.pdbx_strand_id
1 'polypeptide(L)'
;MLVTTLEGYALKALIYLAKKKDNRATIREISKENNISFSYILRICSMLRSNGLLDSVRGRNGGYILSRNPADISLCEIIQAVGRETIEIKCNYGKRKDIPCISTDCLALHPWEKTK
;
A
#
# COMPACT_ATOMS: atom_id res chain seq x y z
N MET A 1 5.44 8.43 -4.21
CA MET A 1 4.91 7.07 -3.96
C MET A 1 6.10 6.15 -3.66
N LEU A 2 6.18 5.63 -2.43
CA LEU A 2 7.25 4.75 -1.99
C LEU A 2 6.75 3.30 -2.00
N VAL A 3 7.56 2.35 -2.47
CA VAL A 3 7.26 0.92 -2.40
C VAL A 3 8.21 0.28 -1.40
N THR A 4 7.67 -0.24 -0.30
CA THR A 4 8.42 -0.95 0.73
C THR A 4 8.01 -2.43 0.74
N THR A 5 8.54 -3.18 1.71
CA THR A 5 8.14 -4.58 1.91
C THR A 5 6.65 -4.71 2.23
N LEU A 6 6.05 -3.74 2.91
CA LEU A 6 4.63 -3.73 3.27
C LEU A 6 3.72 -3.80 2.03
N GLU A 7 3.95 -2.91 1.06
CA GLU A 7 3.23 -2.85 -0.21
C GLU A 7 3.42 -4.13 -1.01
N GLY A 8 4.65 -4.66 -1.03
CA GLY A 8 4.96 -5.94 -1.67
C GLY A 8 4.19 -7.11 -1.05
N TYR A 9 4.03 -7.13 0.27
CA TYR A 9 3.26 -8.17 0.96
C TYR A 9 1.75 -8.02 0.77
N ALA A 10 1.24 -6.79 0.71
CA ALA A 10 -0.16 -6.52 0.36
C ALA A 10 -0.49 -7.03 -1.06
N LEU A 11 0.40 -6.74 -2.01
CA LEU A 11 0.27 -7.24 -3.39
C LEU A 11 0.26 -8.77 -3.43
N LYS A 12 1.20 -9.42 -2.74
CA LYS A 12 1.25 -10.89 -2.67
C LYS A 12 -0.02 -11.49 -2.08
N ALA A 13 -0.58 -10.88 -1.03
CA ALA A 13 -1.84 -11.33 -0.43
C ALA A 13 -3.02 -11.23 -1.41
N LEU A 14 -3.11 -10.14 -2.16
CA LEU A 14 -4.17 -9.93 -3.17
C LEU A 14 -4.02 -10.89 -4.36
N ILE A 15 -2.79 -11.10 -4.84
CA ILE A 15 -2.51 -12.09 -5.91
C ILE A 15 -2.90 -13.49 -5.46
N TYR A 16 -2.62 -13.85 -4.21
CA TYR A 16 -3.01 -15.15 -3.67
C TYR A 16 -4.53 -15.33 -3.66
N LEU A 17 -5.27 -14.28 -3.24
CA LEU A 17 -6.73 -14.29 -3.28
C LEU A 17 -7.25 -14.42 -4.71
N ALA A 18 -6.73 -13.62 -5.65
CA ALA A 18 -7.14 -13.63 -7.06
C ALA A 18 -6.90 -14.96 -7.79
N LYS A 19 -5.95 -15.78 -7.30
CA LYS A 19 -5.65 -17.11 -7.86
C LYS A 19 -6.57 -18.21 -7.32
N LYS A 20 -7.28 -17.98 -6.21
CA LYS A 20 -8.22 -18.96 -5.65
C LYS A 20 -9.51 -18.95 -6.45
N LYS A 21 -10.09 -20.13 -6.72
CA LYS A 21 -11.38 -20.25 -7.45
C LYS A 21 -12.50 -19.40 -6.84
N ASP A 22 -12.57 -19.34 -5.52
CA ASP A 22 -13.62 -18.61 -4.80
C ASP A 22 -13.18 -17.20 -4.39
N ASN A 23 -12.01 -16.72 -4.87
CA ASN A 23 -11.37 -15.48 -4.47
C ASN A 23 -11.27 -15.27 -2.95
N ARG A 24 -11.18 -16.38 -2.20
CA ARG A 24 -11.29 -16.41 -0.73
C ARG A 24 -10.07 -17.04 -0.10
N ALA A 25 -9.60 -16.43 0.99
CA ALA A 25 -8.60 -17.03 1.86
C ALA A 25 -8.70 -16.48 3.29
N THR A 26 -8.30 -17.31 4.24
CA THR A 26 -8.08 -16.94 5.63
C THR A 26 -6.70 -16.30 5.80
N ILE A 27 -6.54 -15.53 6.89
CA ILE A 27 -5.23 -14.96 7.27
C ILE A 27 -4.19 -16.08 7.44
N ARG A 28 -4.58 -17.25 7.96
CA ARG A 28 -3.67 -18.39 8.14
C ARG A 28 -3.18 -18.93 6.81
N GLU A 29 -4.04 -19.04 5.80
CA GLU A 29 -3.64 -19.46 4.45
C GLU A 29 -2.69 -18.45 3.82
N ILE A 30 -3.04 -17.17 3.84
CA ILE A 30 -2.20 -16.10 3.26
C ILE A 30 -0.83 -16.04 3.95
N SER A 31 -0.81 -16.14 5.29
CA SER A 31 0.41 -16.15 6.11
C SER A 31 1.32 -17.32 5.77
N LYS A 32 0.76 -18.53 5.67
CA LYS A 32 1.53 -19.74 5.32
C LYS A 32 2.08 -19.68 3.90
N GLU A 33 1.25 -19.32 2.93
CA GLU A 33 1.68 -19.25 1.52
C GLU A 33 2.86 -18.30 1.34
N ASN A 34 2.79 -17.14 1.97
CA ASN A 34 3.76 -16.08 1.75
C ASN A 34 4.94 -16.10 2.73
N ASN A 35 4.95 -17.04 3.68
CA ASN A 35 5.90 -17.12 4.79
C ASN A 35 6.02 -15.80 5.57
N ILE A 36 4.87 -15.19 5.89
CA ILE A 36 4.76 -13.92 6.62
C ILE A 36 4.03 -14.17 7.93
N SER A 37 4.41 -13.47 9.00
CA SER A 37 3.76 -13.65 10.30
C SER A 37 2.27 -13.35 10.26
N PHE A 38 1.49 -14.14 11.00
CA PHE A 38 0.03 -14.03 11.07
C PHE A 38 -0.41 -12.60 11.43
N SER A 39 0.19 -12.01 12.45
CA SER A 39 -0.15 -10.66 12.92
C SER A 39 0.09 -9.59 11.87
N TYR A 40 1.08 -9.80 11.00
CA TYR A 40 1.41 -8.83 9.96
C TYR A 40 0.43 -8.92 8.78
N ILE A 41 0.08 -10.14 8.33
CA ILE A 41 -1.01 -10.31 7.36
C ILE A 41 -2.34 -9.81 7.92
N LEU A 42 -2.65 -10.08 9.19
CA LEU A 42 -3.86 -9.56 9.83
C LEU A 42 -3.93 -8.03 9.73
N ARG A 43 -2.83 -7.34 10.03
CA ARG A 43 -2.73 -5.88 9.87
C ARG A 43 -2.92 -5.44 8.42
N ILE A 44 -2.24 -6.08 7.48
CA ILE A 44 -2.35 -5.77 6.04
C ILE A 44 -3.79 -5.95 5.54
N CYS A 45 -4.42 -7.09 5.83
CA CYS A 45 -5.81 -7.36 5.45
C CYS A 45 -6.78 -6.36 6.08
N SER A 46 -6.53 -5.92 7.32
CA SER A 46 -7.32 -4.87 7.97
C SER A 46 -7.24 -3.54 7.20
N MET A 47 -6.03 -3.12 6.79
CA MET A 47 -5.84 -1.88 6.01
C MET A 47 -6.51 -1.98 4.63
N LEU A 48 -6.33 -3.09 3.93
CA LEU A 48 -6.97 -3.34 2.63
C LEU A 48 -8.50 -3.34 2.74
N ARG A 49 -9.05 -3.93 3.80
CA ARG A 49 -10.50 -3.92 4.07
C ARG A 49 -11.01 -2.50 4.33
N SER A 50 -10.34 -1.73 5.18
CA SER A 50 -10.75 -0.36 5.49
C SER A 50 -10.75 0.56 4.27
N ASN A 51 -9.93 0.24 3.27
CA ASN A 51 -9.88 0.95 1.97
C ASN A 51 -10.76 0.30 0.89
N GLY A 52 -11.64 -0.64 1.25
CA GLY A 52 -12.61 -1.22 0.33
C GLY A 52 -12.02 -2.15 -0.74
N LEU A 53 -10.82 -2.67 -0.55
CA LEU A 53 -10.21 -3.68 -1.45
C LEU A 53 -10.53 -5.11 -1.04
N LEU A 54 -10.92 -5.33 0.22
CA LEU A 54 -11.30 -6.63 0.76
C LEU A 54 -12.60 -6.57 1.55
N ASP A 55 -13.40 -7.61 1.44
CA ASP A 55 -14.52 -7.89 2.34
C ASP A 55 -14.21 -9.05 3.27
N SER A 56 -14.88 -9.10 4.42
CA SER A 56 -14.78 -10.26 5.33
C SER A 56 -16.04 -11.09 5.29
N VAL A 57 -15.83 -12.39 5.22
CA VAL A 57 -16.88 -13.39 5.32
C VAL A 57 -16.79 -14.02 6.70
N ARG A 58 -17.89 -14.04 7.44
CA ARG A 58 -17.99 -14.69 8.76
C ARG A 58 -18.39 -16.17 8.61
N GLY A 59 -18.07 -16.97 9.63
CA GLY A 59 -18.49 -18.37 9.73
C GLY A 59 -17.36 -19.38 9.54
N ARG A 60 -17.72 -20.67 9.50
CA ARG A 60 -16.80 -21.83 9.46
C ARG A 60 -15.88 -21.83 8.21
N ASN A 61 -16.37 -21.26 7.12
CA ASN A 61 -15.63 -21.02 5.87
C ASN A 61 -15.37 -19.51 5.64
N GLY A 62 -15.15 -18.77 6.72
CA GLY A 62 -14.89 -17.33 6.68
C GLY A 62 -13.52 -16.98 6.10
N GLY A 63 -13.17 -15.71 6.17
CA GLY A 63 -11.91 -15.19 5.65
C GLY A 63 -12.09 -13.84 4.98
N TYR A 64 -11.18 -13.51 4.07
CA TYR A 64 -11.25 -12.34 3.22
C TYR A 64 -11.56 -12.74 1.78
N ILE A 65 -12.29 -11.88 1.09
CA ILE A 65 -12.53 -11.94 -0.35
C ILE A 65 -12.19 -10.59 -0.98
N LEU A 66 -11.86 -10.59 -2.27
CA LEU A 66 -11.75 -9.34 -3.03
C LEU A 66 -13.14 -8.68 -3.11
N SER A 67 -13.20 -7.38 -2.87
CA SER A 67 -14.46 -6.61 -2.93
C SER A 67 -14.99 -6.41 -4.35
N ARG A 68 -14.13 -6.57 -5.36
CA ARG A 68 -14.43 -6.47 -6.79
C ARG A 68 -13.48 -7.32 -7.63
N ASN A 69 -13.67 -7.35 -8.95
CA ASN A 69 -12.85 -8.14 -9.86
C ASN A 69 -11.37 -7.73 -9.75
N PRO A 70 -10.41 -8.68 -9.66
CA PRO A 70 -8.98 -8.37 -9.67
C PRO A 70 -8.54 -7.42 -10.80
N ALA A 71 -9.18 -7.51 -11.97
CA ALA A 71 -8.88 -6.64 -13.11
C ALA A 71 -9.21 -5.16 -12.87
N ASP A 72 -10.11 -4.87 -11.93
CA ASP A 72 -10.55 -3.52 -11.55
C ASP A 72 -9.77 -2.95 -10.35
N ILE A 73 -8.73 -3.65 -9.89
CA ILE A 73 -7.89 -3.23 -8.76
C ILE A 73 -6.54 -2.79 -9.30
N SER A 74 -6.29 -1.48 -9.28
CA SER A 74 -5.01 -0.95 -9.74
C SER A 74 -3.91 -1.11 -8.68
N LEU A 75 -2.67 -1.25 -9.13
CA LEU A 75 -1.51 -1.28 -8.23
C LEU A 75 -1.41 0.00 -7.37
N CYS A 76 -1.83 1.14 -7.91
CA CYS A 76 -1.84 2.41 -7.20
C CYS A 76 -2.76 2.36 -5.97
N GLU A 77 -3.96 1.81 -6.12
CA GLU A 77 -4.92 1.66 -5.02
C GLU A 77 -4.40 0.74 -3.91
N ILE A 78 -3.73 -0.36 -4.29
CA ILE A 78 -3.12 -1.28 -3.31
C ILE A 78 -2.08 -0.55 -2.48
N ILE A 79 -1.20 0.21 -3.15
CA ILE A 79 -0.13 0.96 -2.49
C ILE A 79 -0.69 2.10 -1.64
N GLN A 80 -1.72 2.80 -2.09
CA GLN A 80 -2.38 3.84 -1.30
C GLN A 80 -3.11 3.27 -0.07
N ALA A 81 -3.71 2.07 -0.21
CA ALA A 81 -4.44 1.44 0.89
C ALA A 81 -3.54 0.99 2.06
N VAL A 82 -2.29 0.63 1.79
CA VAL A 82 -1.34 0.13 2.81
C VAL A 82 -0.19 1.08 3.08
N GLY A 83 0.06 2.03 2.18
CA GLY A 83 1.12 3.01 2.29
C GLY A 83 0.90 4.00 3.42
N ARG A 84 1.97 4.70 3.77
CA ARG A 84 1.93 5.80 4.74
C ARG A 84 1.64 7.10 4.03
N GLU A 85 1.14 8.10 4.76
CA GLU A 85 1.11 9.47 4.27
C GLU A 85 2.52 9.88 3.81
N THR A 86 2.64 10.17 2.51
CA THR A 86 3.85 10.75 1.95
C THR A 86 3.66 12.26 1.90
N ILE A 87 4.59 13.01 2.47
CA ILE A 87 4.64 14.46 2.31
C ILE A 87 5.07 14.74 0.86
N GLU A 88 4.16 15.26 0.05
CA GLU A 88 4.53 15.82 -1.25
C GLU A 88 5.19 17.18 -1.04
N ILE A 89 6.49 17.27 -1.29
CA ILE A 89 7.19 18.55 -1.32
C ILE A 89 6.91 19.22 -2.68
N LYS A 90 5.96 20.15 -2.71
CA LYS A 90 5.68 20.96 -3.91
C LYS A 90 6.63 22.16 -3.98
N CYS A 91 7.66 22.04 -4.82
CA CYS A 91 8.60 23.13 -5.07
C CYS A 91 7.99 24.16 -6.06
N ASN A 92 8.02 25.43 -5.68
CA ASN A 92 7.61 26.55 -6.55
C ASN A 92 8.79 27.24 -7.24
N TYR A 93 9.97 26.61 -7.23
CA TYR A 93 11.17 27.12 -7.90
C TYR A 93 10.87 27.44 -9.37
N GLY A 94 11.17 28.67 -9.79
CA GLY A 94 10.93 29.14 -11.16
C GLY A 94 9.47 29.47 -11.52
N LYS A 95 8.49 29.27 -10.62
CA LYS A 95 7.07 29.63 -10.87
C LYS A 95 6.69 31.05 -10.43
N ARG A 96 7.47 31.64 -9.52
CA ARG A 96 7.35 33.04 -9.10
C ARG A 96 8.60 33.80 -9.49
N LYS A 97 8.47 34.80 -10.37
CA LYS A 97 9.59 35.65 -10.82
C LYS A 97 9.92 36.75 -9.81
N ASP A 98 9.02 37.00 -8.87
CA ASP A 98 9.01 38.08 -7.91
C ASP A 98 9.70 37.76 -6.57
N ILE A 99 9.97 36.48 -6.28
CA ILE A 99 10.58 36.05 -5.02
C ILE A 99 11.77 35.14 -5.34
N PRO A 100 13.02 35.61 -5.17
CA PRO A 100 14.19 34.76 -5.32
C PRO A 100 14.18 33.66 -4.24
N CYS A 101 14.49 32.43 -4.62
CA CYS A 101 14.62 31.33 -3.67
C CYS A 101 15.85 31.56 -2.78
N ILE A 102 15.64 32.02 -1.55
CA ILE A 102 16.70 32.19 -0.55
C ILE A 102 17.06 30.79 -0.05
N SER A 103 18.20 30.29 -0.50
CA SER A 103 18.56 28.88 -0.53
C SER A 103 19.18 28.34 0.76
N THR A 104 19.09 29.03 1.91
CA THR A 104 19.81 28.55 3.11
C THR A 104 19.15 27.33 3.76
N ASP A 105 17.82 27.15 3.63
CA ASP A 105 17.08 26.03 4.26
C ASP A 105 16.00 25.41 3.35
N CYS A 106 16.21 25.38 2.03
CA CYS A 106 15.22 24.84 1.10
C CYS A 106 15.22 23.29 1.09
N LEU A 107 14.25 22.68 1.78
CA LEU A 107 14.04 21.22 1.79
C LEU A 107 13.77 20.61 0.40
N ALA A 108 13.34 21.43 -0.56
CA ALA A 108 13.10 21.00 -1.94
C ALA A 108 14.37 20.96 -2.82
N LEU A 109 15.43 21.69 -2.44
CA LEU A 109 16.72 21.70 -3.15
C LEU A 109 17.67 20.59 -2.67
N HIS A 110 17.56 20.14 -1.40
CA HIS A 110 18.47 19.13 -0.83
C HIS A 110 17.78 17.96 -0.08
N PRO A 111 16.96 17.11 -0.72
CA PRO A 111 16.50 15.91 -0.02
C PRO A 111 17.58 14.80 0.06
N TRP A 112 18.59 14.80 -0.83
CA TRP A 112 19.49 13.64 -1.03
C TRP A 112 21.01 13.95 -0.99
N GLU A 113 21.45 15.20 -0.88
CA GLU A 113 22.90 15.54 -0.93
C GLU A 113 23.65 15.32 0.41
N LYS A 114 22.96 14.96 1.49
CA LYS A 114 23.58 14.65 2.81
C LYS A 114 23.59 13.16 3.17
N THR A 115 23.38 12.26 2.21
CA THR A 115 23.38 10.79 2.47
C THR A 115 24.39 10.01 1.60
N LYS A 116 25.62 10.54 1.51
CA LYS A 116 26.82 9.74 1.27
C LYS A 116 27.78 9.88 2.45
#